data_AF-A0A0Q5P8Z6-F1
#
_entry.id   AF-A0A0Q5P8Z6-F1
#
_cell.length_a   1.000
_cell.length_b   1.000
_cell.length_c   1.000
_cell.angle_alpha   90.00
_cell.angle_beta   90.00
_cell.angle_gamma   90.00
#
_symmetry.space_group_name_H-M   'P 1'
#
loop_
_entity.id
_entity.type
_entity.pdbx_description
1 polymer ?
#
loop_
_entity_poly.entity_id
_entity_poly.type
_entity_poly.pdbx_seq_one_letter_code
_entity_poly.pdbx_strand_id
1 'polypeptide(L)'
;MSGLVDRLMVRYLDPVAVQHLLVPVGDTALARARALLTSVYEAESLGFEAVDQVTVQGLSHQVPIAAGRTSRGTWERITPSPEHTLLTLDAPAAAPSDWIDLSLEVAVAVRVSDRGPLLESVASQKVATPAGADPALGYRLHYAEPAVYVPTDPAVRRTYPLRVCALFLDGSDLLSALRRVAAARREVDAAQNFRDSYEGGAVRSAAAWIAVFDDAAFQGPAPAPTHDDVTRLLAAEGIVAAFETT
;
A
#
# COMPACT_ATOMS: atom_id res chain seq x y z
N MET A 1 -8.03 16.38 -18.26
CA MET A 1 -6.63 16.17 -17.83
C MET A 1 -5.98 17.53 -17.72
N SER A 2 -5.28 17.79 -16.61
CA SER A 2 -4.52 19.04 -16.44
C SER A 2 -3.18 18.93 -17.17
N GLY A 3 -2.61 20.05 -17.60
CA GLY A 3 -1.30 20.05 -18.28
C GLY A 3 -0.17 19.47 -17.41
N LEU A 4 -0.33 19.48 -16.09
CA LEU A 4 0.58 18.81 -15.15
C LEU A 4 0.63 17.30 -15.37
N VAL A 5 -0.54 16.66 -15.42
CA VAL A 5 -0.65 15.20 -15.57
C VAL A 5 0.01 14.76 -16.88
N ASP A 6 -0.22 15.50 -17.97
CA ASP A 6 0.36 15.19 -19.27
C ASP A 6 1.89 15.30 -19.26
N ARG A 7 2.43 16.37 -18.65
CA ARG A 7 3.88 16.56 -18.52
C ARG A 7 4.53 15.47 -17.67
N LEU A 8 3.93 15.14 -16.52
CA LEU A 8 4.43 14.08 -15.66
C LEU A 8 4.34 12.71 -16.35
N MET A 9 3.24 12.44 -17.08
CA MET A 9 3.10 11.20 -17.85
C MET A 9 4.18 11.05 -18.91
N VAL A 10 4.49 12.11 -19.65
CA VAL A 10 5.60 12.09 -20.62
C VAL A 10 6.95 11.94 -19.92
N ARG A 11 7.17 12.63 -18.80
CA ARG A 11 8.42 12.56 -18.03
C ARG A 11 8.71 11.16 -17.51
N TYR A 12 7.71 10.47 -16.97
CA TYR A 12 7.88 9.12 -16.43
C TYR A 12 7.88 7.99 -17.48
N LEU A 13 7.82 8.34 -18.77
CA LEU A 13 8.27 7.41 -19.82
C LEU A 13 9.79 7.16 -19.77
N ASP A 14 10.56 8.08 -19.16
CA ASP A 14 11.99 7.89 -18.91
C ASP A 14 12.22 7.04 -17.64
N PRO A 15 12.86 5.87 -17.75
CA PRO A 15 13.19 5.03 -16.59
C PRO A 15 14.03 5.74 -15.53
N VAL A 16 14.88 6.71 -15.91
CA VAL A 16 15.68 7.47 -14.94
C VAL A 16 14.79 8.36 -14.09
N ALA A 17 13.76 8.99 -14.68
CA ALA A 17 12.79 9.76 -13.95
C ALA A 17 11.97 8.89 -12.99
N VAL A 18 11.59 7.67 -13.41
CA VAL A 18 10.91 6.69 -12.53
C VAL A 18 11.82 6.29 -11.36
N GLN A 19 13.11 6.05 -11.60
CA GLN A 19 14.06 5.76 -10.54
C GLN A 19 14.17 6.94 -9.56
N HIS A 20 14.23 8.18 -10.05
CA HIS A 20 14.25 9.38 -9.22
C HIS A 20 12.95 9.60 -8.43
N LEU A 21 11.80 9.15 -8.94
CA LEU A 21 10.56 9.15 -8.19
C LEU A 21 10.63 8.22 -6.96
N LEU A 22 11.33 7.09 -7.05
CA LEU A 22 11.49 6.17 -5.91
C LEU A 22 12.65 6.55 -4.99
N VAL A 23 13.73 7.06 -5.59
CA VAL A 23 14.99 7.44 -4.92
C VAL A 23 15.36 8.85 -5.35
N PRO A 24 14.88 9.89 -4.64
CA PRO A 24 15.19 11.28 -4.97
C PRO A 24 16.69 11.54 -5.01
N VAL A 25 17.10 12.46 -5.88
CA VAL A 25 18.50 12.89 -5.93
C VAL A 25 18.89 13.48 -4.57
N GLY A 26 19.91 12.89 -3.94
CA GLY A 26 20.37 13.28 -2.61
C GLY A 26 19.76 12.51 -1.44
N ASP A 27 18.77 11.64 -1.67
CA ASP A 27 18.22 10.75 -0.64
C ASP A 27 19.13 9.54 -0.40
N THR A 28 20.29 9.78 0.22
CA THR A 28 21.28 8.73 0.53
C THR A 28 20.79 7.72 1.56
N ALA A 29 19.79 8.11 2.37
CA ALA A 29 19.17 7.23 3.36
C ALA A 29 18.05 6.37 2.76
N LEU A 30 17.68 6.59 1.49
CA LEU A 30 16.54 5.95 0.83
C LEU A 30 15.25 6.08 1.66
N ALA A 31 15.06 7.24 2.28
CA ALA A 31 13.97 7.53 3.19
C ALA A 31 12.61 7.34 2.51
N ARG A 32 12.49 7.72 1.22
CA ARG A 32 11.25 7.51 0.45
C ARG A 32 10.93 6.03 0.28
N ALA A 33 11.91 5.22 -0.14
CA ALA A 33 11.72 3.78 -0.31
C ALA A 33 11.36 3.09 1.02
N ARG A 34 11.99 3.50 2.12
CA ARG A 34 11.67 3.01 3.47
C ARG A 34 10.24 3.39 3.89
N ALA A 35 9.80 4.61 3.60
CA ALA A 35 8.43 5.05 3.88
C ALA A 35 7.40 4.23 3.08
N LEU A 36 7.68 3.95 1.81
CA LEU A 36 6.83 3.09 0.97
C LEU A 36 6.73 1.66 1.53
N LEU A 37 7.84 1.05 1.96
CA LEU A 37 7.82 -0.26 2.62
C LEU A 37 6.99 -0.23 3.91
N THR A 38 7.20 0.78 4.75
CA THR A 38 6.48 0.93 6.03
C THR A 38 4.97 1.17 5.82
N SER A 39 4.57 1.69 4.66
CA SER A 39 3.15 1.86 4.31
C SER A 39 2.44 0.54 3.97
N VAL A 40 3.19 -0.46 3.49
CA VAL A 40 2.67 -1.75 3.02
C VAL A 40 2.85 -2.85 4.05
N TYR A 41 3.97 -2.87 4.76
CA TYR A 41 4.30 -3.91 5.73
C TYR A 41 4.12 -3.41 7.16
N GLU A 42 3.69 -4.31 8.04
CA GLU A 42 3.54 -4.00 9.45
C GLU A 42 4.90 -3.79 10.14
N ALA A 43 5.13 -2.56 10.61
CA ALA A 43 6.38 -2.17 11.26
C ALA A 43 6.56 -2.74 12.68
N GLU A 44 5.48 -3.30 13.27
CA GLU A 44 5.52 -3.86 14.62
C GLU A 44 6.28 -5.19 14.66
N SER A 45 6.19 -6.00 13.59
CA SER A 45 6.93 -7.26 13.50
C SER A 45 8.29 -7.12 12.82
N LEU A 46 8.44 -6.16 11.91
CA LEU A 46 9.63 -5.98 11.07
C LEU A 46 10.24 -4.58 11.22
N GLY A 47 11.49 -4.54 11.68
CA GLY A 47 12.31 -3.34 11.65
C GLY A 47 13.09 -3.23 10.35
N PHE A 48 12.69 -2.32 9.45
CA PHE A 48 13.54 -1.98 8.30
C PHE A 48 14.71 -1.12 8.76
N GLU A 49 15.89 -1.73 8.94
CA GLU A 49 17.07 -1.05 9.45
C GLU A 49 17.78 -0.24 8.35
N ALA A 50 17.89 -0.82 7.16
CA ALA A 50 18.44 -0.14 6.00
C ALA A 50 17.79 -0.64 4.71
N VAL A 51 17.68 0.25 3.72
CA VAL A 51 17.41 -0.13 2.33
C VAL A 51 18.75 -0.19 1.62
N ASP A 52 19.03 -1.29 0.94
CA ASP A 52 20.30 -1.47 0.23
C ASP A 52 20.13 -1.18 -1.28
N GLN A 53 19.01 -1.58 -1.87
CA GLN A 53 18.75 -1.40 -3.30
C GLN A 53 17.25 -1.31 -3.62
N VAL A 54 16.90 -0.51 -4.61
CA VAL A 54 15.55 -0.40 -5.18
C VAL A 54 15.64 -0.67 -6.67
N THR A 55 14.94 -1.68 -7.15
CA THR A 55 14.95 -2.10 -8.57
C THR A 55 13.53 -2.10 -9.13
N VAL A 56 13.29 -1.34 -10.19
CA VAL A 56 12.01 -1.37 -10.94
C VAL A 56 12.01 -2.57 -11.87
N GLN A 57 11.05 -3.47 -11.68
CA GLN A 57 10.85 -4.69 -12.47
C GLN A 57 9.80 -4.49 -13.57
N GLY A 58 8.79 -3.67 -13.30
CA GLY A 58 7.66 -3.42 -14.19
C GLY A 58 7.15 -1.99 -14.08
N LEU A 59 6.63 -1.47 -15.19
CA LEU A 59 6.13 -0.11 -15.33
C LEU A 59 4.87 -0.15 -16.20
N SER A 60 3.77 0.41 -15.70
CA SER A 60 2.51 0.56 -16.41
C SER A 60 1.93 1.94 -16.19
N HIS A 61 1.42 2.55 -17.26
CA HIS A 61 0.79 3.87 -17.23
C HIS A 61 -0.71 3.71 -17.39
N GLN A 62 -1.47 4.60 -16.74
CA GLN A 62 -2.93 4.66 -16.86
C GLN A 62 -3.54 3.27 -16.63
N VAL A 63 -3.34 2.74 -15.42
CA VAL A 63 -3.90 1.44 -15.04
C VAL A 63 -5.32 1.66 -14.53
N PRO A 64 -6.34 1.04 -15.17
CA PRO A 64 -7.72 1.20 -14.73
C PRO A 64 -7.90 0.56 -13.35
N ILE A 65 -8.58 1.27 -12.46
CA ILE A 65 -9.00 0.69 -11.19
C ILE A 65 -10.29 -0.08 -11.49
N ALA A 66 -10.13 -1.38 -11.75
CA ALA A 66 -11.27 -2.27 -11.85
C ALA A 66 -11.82 -2.45 -10.44
N ALA A 67 -12.83 -1.66 -10.08
CA ALA A 67 -13.64 -1.98 -8.92
C ALA A 67 -14.16 -3.41 -9.12
N GLY A 68 -13.79 -4.34 -8.23
CA GLY A 68 -14.24 -5.74 -8.25
C GLY A 68 -15.75 -5.92 -8.07
N ARG A 69 -16.55 -4.91 -8.42
CA ARG A 69 -17.99 -4.96 -8.48
C ARG A 69 -18.39 -5.88 -9.63
N THR A 70 -18.59 -7.14 -9.29
CA THR A 70 -19.46 -8.00 -10.06
C THR A 70 -20.87 -7.48 -9.87
N SER A 71 -21.45 -6.93 -10.93
CA SER A 71 -22.88 -6.68 -10.94
C SER A 71 -23.56 -8.03 -11.12
N ARG A 72 -24.18 -8.52 -10.05
CA ARG A 72 -25.02 -9.72 -10.11
C ARG A 72 -26.43 -9.30 -10.51
N GLY A 73 -26.77 -9.53 -11.77
CA GLY A 73 -28.11 -9.37 -12.28
C GLY A 73 -28.83 -10.71 -12.32
N THR A 74 -30.09 -10.72 -11.90
CA THR A 74 -31.00 -11.84 -12.17
C THR A 74 -31.89 -11.43 -13.32
N TRP A 75 -31.77 -12.11 -14.45
CA TRP A 75 -32.67 -11.93 -15.58
C TRP A 75 -33.69 -13.06 -15.59
N GLU A 76 -34.97 -12.70 -15.45
CA GLU A 76 -36.09 -13.62 -15.54
C GLU A 76 -36.86 -13.34 -16.82
N ARG A 77 -37.07 -14.39 -17.63
CA ARG A 77 -37.95 -14.32 -18.80
C ARG A 77 -39.23 -15.07 -18.50
N ILE A 78 -40.30 -14.33 -18.25
CA ILE A 78 -41.64 -14.92 -18.14
C ILE A 78 -42.14 -15.19 -19.56
N THR A 79 -42.26 -16.47 -19.93
CA THR A 79 -42.96 -16.89 -21.16
C THR A 79 -44.32 -17.50 -20.80
N PRO A 80 -45.33 -17.48 -21.67
CA PRO A 80 -46.62 -18.12 -21.40
C PRO A 80 -46.57 -19.67 -21.40
N SER A 81 -45.37 -20.27 -21.35
CA SER A 81 -45.11 -21.70 -21.18
C SER A 81 -44.82 -22.00 -19.70
N PRO A 82 -45.10 -23.21 -19.16
CA PRO A 82 -44.72 -23.58 -17.79
C PRO A 82 -43.19 -23.62 -17.53
N GLU A 83 -42.37 -23.35 -18.54
CA GLU A 83 -40.91 -23.28 -18.42
C GLU A 83 -40.46 -21.91 -17.91
N HIS A 84 -39.84 -21.92 -16.72
CA HIS A 84 -39.17 -20.75 -16.13
C HIS A 84 -37.67 -20.84 -16.38
N THR A 85 -37.08 -19.80 -16.97
CA THR A 85 -35.63 -19.67 -17.13
C THR A 85 -35.12 -18.54 -16.24
N LEU A 86 -34.31 -18.90 -15.25
CA LEU A 86 -33.57 -17.97 -14.41
C LEU A 86 -32.13 -17.90 -14.90
N LEU A 87 -31.69 -16.73 -15.37
CA LEU A 87 -30.29 -16.50 -15.74
C LEU A 87 -29.65 -15.58 -14.70
N THR A 88 -28.67 -16.09 -13.97
CA THR A 88 -27.78 -15.27 -13.15
C THR A 88 -26.62 -14.83 -14.03
N LEU A 89 -26.47 -13.53 -14.22
CA LEU A 89 -25.39 -12.95 -15.02
C LEU A 89 -24.50 -12.13 -14.09
N ASP A 90 -23.27 -12.58 -13.90
CA ASP A 90 -22.23 -11.81 -13.23
C ASP A 90 -21.47 -11.04 -14.33
N ALA A 91 -21.82 -9.77 -14.53
CA ALA A 91 -21.10 -8.89 -15.44
C ALA A 91 -20.12 -8.01 -14.65
N PRO A 92 -18.87 -7.82 -15.12
CA PRO A 92 -18.00 -6.80 -14.56
C PRO A 92 -18.68 -5.43 -14.69
N ALA A 93 -18.65 -4.62 -13.63
CA ALA A 93 -19.24 -3.29 -13.64
C ALA A 93 -18.72 -2.45 -14.83
N ALA A 94 -19.62 -1.64 -15.40
CA ALA A 94 -19.33 -0.72 -16.49
C ALA A 94 -18.23 0.26 -16.11
N ALA A 95 -17.26 0.46 -17.03
CA ALA A 95 -16.15 1.43 -17.07
C ALA A 95 -15.39 1.70 -15.75
N PRO A 96 -14.04 1.72 -15.75
CA PRO A 96 -13.30 2.06 -14.54
C PRO A 96 -13.72 3.43 -14.01
N SER A 97 -14.06 3.49 -12.72
CA SER A 97 -14.43 4.72 -12.00
C SER A 97 -13.26 5.67 -11.89
N ASP A 98 -12.06 5.12 -11.77
CA ASP A 98 -10.81 5.84 -11.61
C ASP A 98 -9.64 5.12 -12.29
N TRP A 99 -8.54 5.88 -12.47
CA TRP A 99 -7.30 5.41 -13.07
C TRP A 99 -6.13 5.72 -12.14
N ILE A 100 -5.19 4.78 -12.08
CA ILE A 100 -3.87 4.98 -11.49
C ILE A 100 -2.98 5.53 -12.61
N ASP A 101 -2.40 6.70 -12.39
CA ASP A 101 -1.55 7.33 -13.39
C ASP A 101 -0.30 6.47 -13.67
N LEU A 102 0.34 5.95 -12.62
CA LEU A 102 1.52 5.09 -12.71
C LEU A 102 1.43 3.88 -11.77
N SER A 103 1.68 2.68 -12.26
CA SER A 103 1.82 1.46 -11.45
C SER A 103 3.19 0.84 -11.70
N LEU A 104 3.94 0.63 -10.63
CA LEU A 104 5.28 0.07 -10.65
C LEU A 104 5.30 -1.27 -9.91
N GLU A 105 6.04 -2.22 -10.46
CA GLU A 105 6.46 -3.42 -9.74
C GLU A 105 7.92 -3.22 -9.34
N VAL A 106 8.19 -3.22 -8.03
CA VAL A 106 9.49 -2.86 -7.47
C VAL A 106 9.99 -3.98 -6.58
N ALA A 107 11.26 -4.35 -6.70
CA ALA A 107 11.94 -5.19 -5.73
C ALA A 107 12.83 -4.32 -4.85
N VAL A 108 12.61 -4.37 -3.54
CA VAL A 108 13.40 -3.60 -2.57
C VAL A 108 14.23 -4.55 -1.72
N ALA A 109 15.55 -4.48 -1.87
CA ALA A 109 16.49 -5.18 -1.02
C ALA A 109 16.72 -4.36 0.25
N VAL A 110 16.50 -4.99 1.41
CA VAL A 110 16.58 -4.35 2.72
C VAL A 110 17.29 -5.24 3.71
N ARG A 111 17.83 -4.61 4.75
CA ARG A 111 18.21 -5.28 5.99
C ARG A 111 17.11 -5.12 7.02
N VAL A 112 16.60 -6.24 7.52
CA VAL A 112 15.54 -6.27 8.54
C VAL A 112 16.06 -6.77 9.88
N SER A 113 15.45 -6.27 10.95
CA SER A 113 15.49 -6.84 12.28
C SER A 113 14.09 -7.38 12.62
N ASP A 114 14.02 -8.54 13.25
CA ASP A 114 12.75 -9.02 13.80
C ASP A 114 12.48 -8.24 15.10
N ARG A 115 11.35 -7.54 15.17
CA ARG A 115 10.95 -6.72 16.33
C ARG A 115 9.87 -7.38 17.19
N GLY A 116 9.21 -8.39 16.63
CA GLY A 116 8.17 -9.14 17.32
C GLY A 116 8.77 -10.21 18.24
N PRO A 117 8.26 -10.37 19.47
CA PRO A 117 8.54 -11.55 20.26
C PRO A 117 8.03 -12.79 19.51
N LEU A 118 8.94 -13.72 19.18
CA LEU A 118 8.54 -14.97 18.54
C LEU A 118 7.83 -15.83 19.59
N LEU A 119 6.58 -16.22 19.33
CA LEU A 119 5.87 -17.14 20.21
C LEU A 119 6.62 -18.47 20.23
N GLU A 120 7.27 -18.75 21.37
CA GLU A 120 8.10 -19.93 21.56
C GLU A 120 7.25 -21.12 22.00
N SER A 121 6.33 -20.89 22.94
CA SER A 121 5.41 -21.94 23.39
C SER A 121 4.09 -21.40 23.96
N VAL A 122 3.05 -22.25 23.87
CA VAL A 122 1.75 -22.01 24.50
C VAL A 122 1.52 -23.07 25.56
N ALA A 123 1.46 -22.66 26.82
CA ALA A 123 1.15 -23.54 27.94
C ALA A 123 -0.32 -23.39 28.33
N SER A 124 -1.06 -24.50 28.39
CA SER A 124 -2.41 -24.48 28.98
C SER A 124 -2.29 -24.51 30.52
N GLN A 125 -3.02 -23.62 31.18
CA GLN A 125 -3.07 -23.54 32.63
C GLN A 125 -4.54 -23.52 33.06
N LYS A 126 -4.93 -24.41 33.97
CA LYS A 126 -6.24 -24.30 34.62
C LYS A 126 -6.25 -23.07 35.51
N VAL A 127 -7.16 -22.13 35.23
CA VAL A 127 -7.34 -20.94 36.06
C VAL A 127 -8.36 -21.27 37.14
N ALA A 128 -7.95 -21.09 38.40
CA ALA A 128 -8.86 -21.28 39.53
C ALA A 128 -10.06 -20.34 39.37
N THR A 129 -11.25 -20.92 39.25
CA THR A 129 -12.50 -20.18 39.10
C THR A 129 -13.20 -20.19 40.46
N PRO A 130 -13.91 -19.11 40.87
CA PRO A 130 -14.64 -19.06 42.13
C PRO A 130 -15.58 -20.27 42.33
N ALA A 131 -15.75 -20.68 43.59
CA ALA A 131 -16.43 -21.91 43.96
C ALA A 131 -17.82 -22.03 43.30
N GLY A 132 -17.99 -23.05 42.45
CA GLY A 132 -19.24 -23.36 41.75
C GLY A 132 -19.21 -23.18 40.22
N ALA A 133 -18.14 -22.63 39.65
CA ALA A 133 -17.98 -22.51 38.20
C ALA A 133 -17.02 -23.57 37.62
N ASP A 134 -17.29 -24.03 36.41
CA ASP A 134 -16.39 -24.92 35.67
C ASP A 134 -15.03 -24.25 35.45
N PRO A 135 -13.91 -24.99 35.61
CA PRO A 135 -12.58 -24.41 35.50
C PRO A 135 -12.33 -23.91 34.07
N ALA A 136 -12.07 -22.61 33.93
CA ALA A 136 -11.64 -22.04 32.67
C ALA A 136 -10.21 -22.50 32.31
N LEU A 137 -10.04 -22.93 31.06
CA LEU A 137 -8.72 -23.12 30.46
C LEU A 137 -8.13 -21.73 30.16
N GLY A 138 -7.09 -21.36 30.90
CA GLY A 138 -6.23 -20.23 30.55
C GLY A 138 -5.09 -20.70 29.66
N TYR A 139 -4.58 -19.78 28.84
CA TYR A 139 -3.39 -19.99 28.04
C TYR A 139 -2.32 -19.00 28.48
N ARG A 140 -1.09 -19.49 28.70
CA ARG A 140 0.09 -18.67 28.94
C ARG A 140 0.97 -18.74 27.70
N LEU A 141 1.26 -17.57 27.15
CA LEU A 141 2.11 -17.40 25.97
C LEU A 141 3.53 -17.14 26.45
N HIS A 142 4.48 -17.94 25.98
CA HIS A 142 5.91 -17.75 26.20
C HIS A 142 6.53 -17.26 24.90
N TYR A 143 7.30 -16.20 25.01
CA TYR A 143 7.92 -15.56 23.87
C TYR A 143 9.44 -15.63 23.98
N ALA A 144 10.10 -15.97 22.88
CA ALA A 144 11.55 -15.90 22.78
C ALA A 144 12.02 -14.44 22.70
N GLU A 145 13.19 -14.18 23.27
CA GLU A 145 13.87 -12.89 23.09
C GLU A 145 14.32 -12.75 21.62
N PRO A 146 14.12 -11.59 20.98
CA PRO A 146 14.57 -11.37 19.61
C PRO A 146 16.09 -11.55 19.49
N ALA A 147 16.53 -12.15 18.39
CA ALA A 147 17.95 -12.28 18.11
C ALA A 147 18.60 -10.89 17.96
N VAL A 148 19.83 -10.74 18.46
CA VAL A 148 20.60 -9.50 18.29
C VAL A 148 20.85 -9.26 16.80
N TYR A 149 20.49 -8.08 16.31
CA TYR A 149 20.72 -7.70 14.92
C TYR A 149 22.22 -7.61 14.60
N VAL A 150 22.67 -8.41 13.63
CA VAL A 150 24.05 -8.40 13.12
C VAL A 150 24.02 -7.91 11.65
N PRO A 151 24.48 -6.68 11.34
CA PRO A 151 24.33 -6.09 10.00
C PRO A 151 25.05 -6.84 8.88
N THR A 152 26.06 -7.64 9.23
CA THR A 152 26.87 -8.43 8.30
C THR A 152 26.32 -9.82 8.06
N ASP A 153 25.28 -10.24 8.77
CA ASP A 153 24.65 -11.54 8.58
C ASP A 153 23.87 -11.55 7.24
N PRO A 154 24.14 -12.48 6.31
CA PRO A 154 23.32 -12.60 5.11
C PRO A 154 21.84 -12.87 5.41
N ALA A 155 21.50 -13.47 6.55
CA ALA A 155 20.11 -13.76 6.94
C ALA A 155 19.27 -12.50 7.21
N VAL A 156 19.89 -11.37 7.53
CA VAL A 156 19.15 -10.11 7.71
C VAL A 156 18.78 -9.44 6.39
N ARG A 157 19.39 -9.86 5.26
CA ARG A 157 19.10 -9.31 3.94
C ARG A 157 17.91 -10.02 3.31
N ARG A 158 16.86 -9.26 3.02
CA ARG A 158 15.65 -9.77 2.37
C ARG A 158 15.27 -8.87 1.20
N THR A 159 14.58 -9.45 0.23
CA THR A 159 14.00 -8.71 -0.90
C THR A 159 12.49 -8.73 -0.78
N TYR A 160 11.87 -7.56 -0.74
CA TYR A 160 10.42 -7.39 -0.66
C TYR A 160 9.87 -6.93 -2.01
N PRO A 161 8.90 -7.65 -2.58
CA PRO A 161 8.17 -7.21 -3.75
C PRO A 161 7.16 -6.15 -3.33
N LEU A 162 7.23 -4.98 -3.96
CA LEU A 162 6.40 -3.84 -3.66
C LEU A 162 5.70 -3.37 -4.93
N ARG A 163 4.38 -3.34 -4.91
CA ARG A 163 3.61 -2.59 -5.91
C ARG A 163 3.53 -1.14 -5.48
N VAL A 164 3.98 -0.21 -6.31
CA VAL A 164 3.88 1.22 -6.04
C VAL A 164 2.90 1.85 -7.01
N CYS A 165 1.86 2.49 -6.50
CA CYS A 165 0.86 3.22 -7.27
C CYS A 165 1.08 4.72 -7.08
N ALA A 166 1.23 5.46 -8.17
CA ALA A 166 1.37 6.91 -8.16
C ALA A 166 0.14 7.57 -8.78
N LEU A 167 -0.33 8.63 -8.13
CA LEU A 167 -1.37 9.52 -8.63
C LEU A 167 -0.81 10.93 -8.78
N PHE A 168 -1.09 11.55 -9.92
CA PHE A 168 -0.67 12.92 -10.22
C PHE A 168 -1.81 13.86 -9.88
N LEU A 169 -1.54 14.76 -8.93
CA LEU A 169 -2.56 15.56 -8.27
C LEU A 169 -2.25 17.04 -8.49
N ASP A 170 -3.29 17.78 -8.81
CA ASP A 170 -3.23 19.24 -8.81
C ASP A 170 -3.16 19.71 -7.34
N GLY A 171 -2.08 20.41 -6.99
CA GLY A 171 -1.84 20.85 -5.61
C GLY A 171 -2.79 21.95 -5.13
N SER A 172 -3.63 22.50 -6.01
CA SER A 172 -4.57 23.58 -5.66
C SER A 172 -5.75 23.13 -4.77
N ASP A 173 -6.10 21.85 -4.77
CA ASP A 173 -7.15 21.28 -3.91
C ASP A 173 -6.69 19.99 -3.22
N LEU A 174 -5.98 20.16 -2.09
CA LEU A 174 -5.45 19.07 -1.28
C LEU A 174 -6.56 18.14 -0.74
N LEU A 175 -7.75 18.65 -0.46
CA LEU A 175 -8.84 17.84 0.07
C LEU A 175 -9.40 16.90 -0.99
N SER A 176 -9.58 17.38 -2.22
CA SER A 176 -9.98 16.54 -3.35
C SER A 176 -8.90 15.54 -3.72
N ALA A 177 -7.62 15.94 -3.66
CA ALA A 177 -6.48 15.05 -3.83
C ALA A 177 -6.51 13.88 -2.82
N LEU A 178 -6.69 14.17 -1.53
CA LEU A 178 -6.81 13.15 -0.48
C LEU A 178 -7.98 12.21 -0.70
N ARG A 179 -9.16 12.75 -1.06
CA ARG A 179 -10.34 11.93 -1.35
C ARG A 179 -10.10 10.99 -2.52
N ARG A 180 -9.45 11.46 -3.59
CA ARG A 180 -9.10 10.65 -4.76
C ARG A 180 -8.14 9.53 -4.39
N VAL A 181 -7.05 9.81 -3.67
CA VAL A 181 -6.09 8.78 -3.26
C VAL A 181 -6.73 7.76 -2.33
N ALA A 182 -7.52 8.20 -1.35
CA ALA A 182 -8.22 7.30 -0.43
C ALA A 182 -9.25 6.41 -1.15
N ALA A 183 -9.98 6.95 -2.14
CA ALA A 183 -10.89 6.16 -2.96
C ALA A 183 -10.15 5.11 -3.79
N ALA A 184 -9.14 5.54 -4.55
CA ALA A 184 -8.30 4.65 -5.38
C ALA A 184 -7.67 3.53 -4.55
N ARG A 185 -7.12 3.86 -3.38
CA ARG A 185 -6.55 2.88 -2.46
C ARG A 185 -7.56 1.84 -2.01
N ARG A 186 -8.72 2.26 -1.51
CA ARG A 186 -9.76 1.32 -1.05
C ARG A 186 -10.20 0.38 -2.17
N GLU A 187 -10.30 0.86 -3.40
CA GLU A 187 -10.69 0.03 -4.53
C GLU A 187 -9.61 -0.98 -4.91
N VAL A 188 -8.33 -0.57 -4.91
CA VAL A 188 -7.20 -1.49 -5.16
C VAL A 188 -7.07 -2.53 -4.06
N ASP A 189 -7.17 -2.11 -2.80
CA ASP A 189 -7.12 -3.00 -1.63
C ASP A 189 -8.30 -3.99 -1.67
N ALA A 190 -9.50 -3.56 -2.08
CA ALA A 190 -10.66 -4.45 -2.21
C ALA A 190 -10.57 -5.41 -3.40
N ALA A 191 -9.83 -5.06 -4.46
CA ALA A 191 -9.72 -5.87 -5.67
C ALA A 191 -8.65 -6.97 -5.55
N GLN A 192 -7.69 -6.84 -4.63
CA GLN A 192 -6.64 -7.84 -4.48
C GLN A 192 -7.03 -8.93 -3.47
N ASN A 193 -6.95 -10.18 -3.93
CA ASN A 193 -6.86 -11.32 -3.03
C ASN A 193 -5.46 -11.32 -2.42
N PHE A 194 -5.34 -10.75 -1.22
CA PHE A 194 -4.10 -10.73 -0.47
C PHE A 194 -3.52 -12.15 -0.36
N ARG A 195 -2.22 -12.30 -0.60
CA ARG A 195 -1.49 -13.39 0.05
C ARG A 195 -1.32 -12.94 1.49
N ASP A 196 -2.07 -13.54 2.41
CA ASP A 196 -2.15 -13.16 3.83
C ASP A 196 -0.79 -13.18 4.57
N SER A 197 0.28 -13.66 3.95
CA SER A 197 1.62 -13.66 4.54
C SER A 197 2.71 -13.56 3.48
N TYR A 198 3.61 -12.60 3.66
CA TYR A 198 4.95 -12.62 3.08
C TYR A 198 5.95 -12.90 4.21
N GLU A 199 7.06 -13.59 3.91
CA GLU A 199 8.03 -14.12 4.89
C GLU A 199 8.31 -13.18 6.09
N GLY A 200 7.57 -13.39 7.20
CA GLY A 200 7.77 -12.74 8.48
C GLY A 200 7.01 -11.45 8.76
N GLY A 201 6.07 -11.01 7.90
CA GLY A 201 5.29 -9.79 8.16
C GLY A 201 3.88 -9.81 7.58
N ALA A 202 2.95 -9.22 8.33
CA ALA A 202 1.61 -8.96 7.83
C ALA A 202 1.66 -7.82 6.80
N VAL A 203 0.91 -8.00 5.71
CA VAL A 203 0.73 -6.98 4.68
C VAL A 203 -0.49 -6.15 5.04
N ARG A 204 -0.29 -4.84 5.22
CA ARG A 204 -1.34 -3.87 5.57
C ARG A 204 -2.08 -3.30 4.37
N SER A 205 -1.45 -3.31 3.20
CA SER A 205 -1.94 -2.63 1.98
C SER A 205 -1.51 -3.39 0.74
N ALA A 206 -2.34 -3.43 -0.29
CA ALA A 206 -2.05 -4.12 -1.55
C ALA A 206 -0.93 -3.44 -2.35
N ALA A 207 -0.76 -2.14 -2.14
CA ALA A 207 0.25 -1.31 -2.77
C ALA A 207 0.70 -0.18 -1.84
N ALA A 208 1.91 0.31 -2.08
CA ALA A 208 2.40 1.57 -1.55
C ALA A 208 1.90 2.70 -2.45
N TRP A 209 1.52 3.83 -1.86
CA TRP A 209 0.93 4.94 -2.60
C TRP A 209 1.84 6.16 -2.58
N ILE A 210 2.03 6.78 -3.75
CA ILE A 210 2.69 8.06 -3.92
C ILE A 210 1.69 9.07 -4.48
N ALA A 211 1.53 10.20 -3.79
CA ALA A 211 0.85 11.37 -4.31
C ALA A 211 1.90 12.34 -4.85
N VAL A 212 1.92 12.54 -6.17
CA VAL A 212 2.87 13.45 -6.83
C VAL A 212 2.17 14.78 -7.10
N PHE A 213 2.77 15.86 -6.62
CA PHE A 213 2.29 17.23 -6.81
C PHE A 213 3.31 18.07 -7.59
N ASP A 214 2.82 19.14 -8.21
CA ASP A 214 3.68 20.19 -8.74
C ASP A 214 4.24 21.04 -7.58
N ASP A 215 5.56 21.20 -7.55
CA ASP A 215 6.26 22.05 -6.57
C ASP A 215 5.74 23.49 -6.61
N ALA A 216 5.43 23.99 -7.81
CA ALA A 216 4.96 25.35 -8.01
C ALA A 216 3.62 25.64 -7.30
N ALA A 217 2.80 24.62 -7.03
CA ALA A 217 1.52 24.77 -6.35
C ALA A 217 1.68 25.22 -4.89
N PHE A 218 2.86 25.02 -4.29
CA PHE A 218 3.13 25.34 -2.88
C PHE A 218 3.97 26.62 -2.70
N GLN A 219 4.33 27.31 -3.78
CA GLN A 219 5.11 28.56 -3.74
C GLN A 219 4.22 29.83 -3.62
N GLY A 220 2.91 29.67 -3.35
CA GLY A 220 1.94 30.76 -3.29
C GLY A 220 2.03 31.65 -2.04
N PRO A 221 1.39 32.84 -2.06
CA PRO A 221 1.35 33.72 -0.89
C PRO A 221 0.59 33.05 0.27
N ALA A 222 1.08 33.23 1.49
CA ALA A 222 0.49 32.66 2.69
C ALA A 222 -0.99 33.05 2.87
N PRO A 223 -1.85 32.16 3.43
CA PRO A 223 -1.53 30.86 4.04
C PRO A 223 -1.68 29.68 3.06
N ALA A 224 -0.57 29.28 2.42
CA ALA A 224 -0.48 28.02 1.67
C ALA A 224 0.16 26.92 2.54
N PRO A 225 -0.27 25.66 2.43
CA PRO A 225 0.37 24.55 3.15
C PRO A 225 1.80 24.36 2.66
N THR A 226 2.72 24.03 3.59
CA THR A 226 4.11 23.71 3.23
C THR A 226 4.25 22.26 2.77
N HIS A 227 5.36 21.91 2.11
CA HIS A 227 5.67 20.51 1.76
C HIS A 227 5.67 19.60 2.99
N ASP A 228 6.16 20.09 4.13
CA ASP A 228 6.19 19.33 5.38
C ASP A 228 4.78 19.08 5.92
N ASP A 229 3.87 20.05 5.82
CA ASP A 229 2.49 19.88 6.24
C ASP A 229 1.76 18.85 5.38
N VAL A 230 1.93 18.91 4.06
CA VAL A 230 1.35 17.94 3.12
C VAL A 230 1.94 16.55 3.32
N THR A 231 3.27 16.46 3.48
CA THR A 231 3.97 15.19 3.75
C THR A 231 3.48 14.55 5.03
N ARG A 232 3.37 15.33 6.12
CA ARG A 232 2.89 14.85 7.42
C ARG A 232 1.43 14.38 7.35
N LEU A 233 0.58 15.13 6.64
CA LEU A 233 -0.82 14.78 6.47
C LEU A 233 -1.00 13.48 5.68
N LEU A 234 -0.29 13.32 4.57
CA LEU A 234 -0.36 12.09 3.75
C LEU A 234 0.29 10.89 4.45
N ALA A 235 1.38 11.11 5.19
CA ALA A 235 2.05 10.05 5.95
C ALA A 235 1.15 9.46 7.04
N ALA A 236 0.25 10.25 7.63
CA ALA A 236 -0.74 9.75 8.60
C ALA A 236 -1.70 8.72 7.99
N GLU A 237 -1.95 8.83 6.68
CA GLU A 237 -2.75 7.89 5.90
C GLU A 237 -1.89 6.79 5.24
N GLY A 238 -0.57 6.74 5.50
CA GLY A 238 0.34 5.80 4.85
C GLY A 238 0.55 6.09 3.36
N ILE A 239 0.40 7.35 2.94
CA ILE A 239 0.67 7.81 1.57
C ILE A 239 1.96 8.64 1.60
N VAL A 240 2.84 8.40 0.62
CA VAL A 240 4.09 9.16 0.48
C VAL A 240 3.84 10.35 -0.44
N ALA A 241 4.19 11.55 0.01
CA ALA A 241 4.16 12.74 -0.84
C ALA A 241 5.44 12.85 -1.68
N ALA A 242 5.30 13.26 -2.94
CA ALA A 242 6.40 13.66 -3.80
C ALA A 242 6.08 15.01 -4.46
N PHE A 243 7.08 15.87 -4.56
CA PHE A 243 6.97 17.19 -5.17
C PHE A 243 7.93 17.24 -6.35
N GLU A 244 7.42 17.56 -7.53
CA GLU A 244 8.17 17.60 -8.77
C GLU A 244 8.17 19.01 -9.33
N THR A 245 9.36 19.50 -9.68
CA THR A 245 9.49 20.72 -10.48
C THR A 245 9.14 20.37 -11.92
N THR A 246 8.06 20.95 -12.46
CA THR A 246 7.63 20.72 -13.86
C THR A 246 7.92 21.87 -14.81
#